data_AF-A0A5N8YKC3-F1
#
_entry.id   AF-A0A5N8YKC3-F1
#
_cell.length_a   1.000
_cell.length_b   1.000
_cell.length_c   1.000
_cell.angle_alpha   90.00
_cell.angle_beta   90.00
_cell.angle_gamma   90.00
#
_symmetry.space_group_name_H-M   'P 1'
#
loop_
_entity.id
_entity.type
_entity.pdbx_description
1 polymer ?
#
loop_
_entity_poly.entity_id
_entity_poly.type
_entity_poly.pdbx_seq_one_letter_code
_entity_poly.pdbx_strand_id
1 'polypeptide(L)'
;MQKNSDGQKPHVVLEKYIWDDDPSDKDANFKRDVVLYTQENPMPTVSRISRNLNIPEGAIIRYVLCKWAASGSDALLETGPNMVNKMSDILEQAEQDDTSEARLEAYHSLRKIVSWLRVPLDNPDYRNV
;
A
#
# COMPACT_ATOMS: atom_id res chain seq x y z
N MET A 1 8.07 36.17 -32.77
CA MET A 1 8.76 35.30 -31.80
C MET A 1 8.52 35.84 -30.40
N GLN A 2 7.54 35.27 -29.67
CA GLN A 2 7.44 35.42 -28.22
C GLN A 2 7.64 34.02 -27.65
N LYS A 3 8.74 33.85 -26.91
CA LYS A 3 9.15 32.60 -26.28
C LYS A 3 8.38 32.42 -24.97
N ASN A 4 7.71 31.26 -24.87
CA ASN A 4 7.46 30.44 -23.69
C ASN A 4 6.95 31.15 -22.42
N SER A 5 5.64 31.09 -22.21
CA SER A 5 5.04 31.11 -20.87
C SER A 5 5.39 29.79 -20.17
N ASP A 6 6.29 29.89 -19.19
CA ASP A 6 6.82 28.79 -18.39
C ASP A 6 5.71 27.93 -17.79
N GLY A 7 5.86 26.61 -17.95
CA GLY A 7 5.03 25.61 -17.30
C GLY A 7 5.22 25.65 -15.80
N GLN A 8 4.33 26.36 -15.10
CA GLN A 8 4.31 26.42 -13.65
C GLN A 8 4.16 25.00 -13.10
N LYS A 9 5.26 24.48 -12.53
CA LYS A 9 5.26 23.16 -11.90
C LYS A 9 4.23 23.19 -10.77
N PRO A 10 3.39 22.15 -10.62
CA PRO A 10 2.46 22.08 -9.52
C PRO A 10 3.23 22.12 -8.19
N HIS A 11 2.85 23.05 -7.32
CA HIS A 11 3.38 23.18 -5.97
C HIS A 11 2.37 22.57 -4.99
N VAL A 12 2.85 21.76 -4.05
CA VAL A 12 2.04 21.11 -3.02
C VAL A 12 2.50 21.61 -1.66
N VAL A 13 1.54 21.90 -0.78
CA VAL A 13 1.79 22.27 0.61
C VAL A 13 1.50 21.06 1.49
N LEU A 14 2.43 20.71 2.37
CA LEU A 14 2.23 19.66 3.36
C LEU A 14 1.51 20.26 4.56
N GLU A 15 0.18 20.33 4.48
CA GLU A 15 -0.67 20.89 5.52
C GLU A 15 -1.23 19.82 6.46
N LYS A 16 -1.51 20.23 7.69
CA LYS A 16 -2.25 19.42 8.64
C LYS A 16 -3.71 19.35 8.21
N TYR A 17 -4.28 18.15 8.16
CA TYR A 17 -5.69 17.96 7.92
C TYR A 17 -6.46 17.93 9.25
N ILE A 18 -7.43 18.82 9.39
CA ILE A 18 -8.32 18.88 10.56
C ILE A 18 -9.71 18.50 10.07
N TRP A 19 -10.29 17.50 10.71
CA TRP A 19 -11.60 16.98 10.38
C TRP A 19 -12.29 16.48 11.64
N ASP A 20 -13.55 16.84 11.79
CA ASP A 20 -14.40 16.37 12.87
C ASP A 20 -14.91 14.97 12.54
N ASP A 21 -14.73 14.03 13.47
CA ASP A 21 -15.05 12.63 13.23
C ASP A 21 -16.55 12.43 12.96
N ASP A 22 -16.89 11.91 11.78
CA ASP A 22 -18.25 11.56 11.38
C ASP A 22 -18.32 10.07 11.01
N PRO A 23 -18.88 9.22 11.88
CA PRO A 23 -19.05 7.79 11.61
C PRO A 23 -20.01 7.47 10.46
N SER A 24 -20.84 8.42 10.01
CA SER A 24 -21.76 8.23 8.88
C SER A 24 -21.09 8.50 7.52
N ASP A 25 -19.89 9.07 7.52
CA ASP A 25 -19.10 9.29 6.32
C ASP A 25 -18.56 7.96 5.78
N LYS A 26 -18.89 7.65 4.51
CA LYS A 26 -18.44 6.42 3.83
C LYS A 26 -16.92 6.29 3.77
N ASP A 27 -16.19 7.41 3.85
CA ASP A 27 -14.73 7.48 3.77
C ASP A 27 -14.09 7.76 5.15
N ALA A 28 -14.85 7.65 6.25
CA ALA A 28 -14.41 7.98 7.60
C ALA A 28 -13.08 7.32 7.99
N ASN A 29 -12.88 6.04 7.65
CA ASN A 29 -11.63 5.33 7.98
C ASN A 29 -10.40 5.98 7.33
N PHE A 30 -10.49 6.34 6.04
CA PHE A 30 -9.39 6.98 5.36
C PHE A 30 -9.15 8.40 5.90
N LYS A 31 -10.21 9.16 6.17
CA LYS A 31 -10.10 10.51 6.75
C LYS A 31 -9.47 10.49 8.15
N ARG A 32 -9.82 9.52 9.01
CA ARG A 32 -9.17 9.30 10.31
C ARG A 32 -7.66 9.09 10.16
N ASP A 33 -7.26 8.23 9.23
CA ASP A 33 -5.85 8.00 8.95
C ASP A 33 -5.14 9.27 8.45
N VAL A 34 -5.76 10.04 7.55
CA VAL A 34 -5.20 11.31 7.08
C VAL A 34 -5.05 12.31 8.24
N VAL A 35 -6.04 12.43 9.13
CA VAL A 35 -5.93 13.26 10.34
C VAL A 35 -4.77 12.80 11.22
N LEU A 36 -4.63 11.49 11.45
CA LEU A 36 -3.57 10.92 12.29
C LEU A 36 -2.18 11.20 11.72
N TYR A 37 -1.97 10.94 10.42
CA TYR A 37 -0.65 11.03 9.79
C TYR A 37 -0.24 12.45 9.36
N THR A 38 -1.16 13.42 9.41
CA THR A 38 -0.85 14.84 9.15
C THR A 38 -0.62 15.66 10.41
N GLN A 39 -0.61 15.04 11.61
CA GLN A 39 -0.24 15.70 12.86
C GLN A 39 1.25 16.07 12.90
N GLU A 40 2.10 15.22 12.35
CA GLU A 40 3.55 15.36 12.39
C GLU A 40 4.08 16.05 11.13
N ASN A 41 5.08 16.91 11.30
CA ASN A 41 5.79 17.51 10.16
C ASN A 41 6.87 16.55 9.66
N PRO A 42 6.81 16.03 8.42
CA PRO A 42 7.80 15.09 7.90
C PRO A 42 9.10 15.78 7.47
N MET A 43 9.09 17.10 7.25
CA MET A 43 10.20 17.84 6.64
C MET A 43 11.52 17.76 7.41
N PRO A 44 11.59 17.74 8.76
CA PRO A 44 12.85 17.54 9.47
C PRO A 44 13.56 16.24 9.08
N THR A 45 12.80 15.14 8.93
CA THR A 45 13.34 13.85 8.50
C THR A 45 13.79 13.90 7.04
N VAL A 46 12.95 14.44 6.15
CA VAL A 46 13.27 14.59 4.72
C VAL A 46 14.51 15.45 4.51
N SER A 47 14.61 16.58 5.21
CA SER A 47 15.75 17.51 5.14
C SER A 47 17.05 16.85 5.59
N ARG A 48 16.98 16.01 6.64
CA ARG A 48 18.14 15.25 7.13
C ARG A 48 18.61 14.22 6.10
N ILE A 49 17.69 13.48 5.50
CA ILE A 49 18.00 12.49 4.45
C ILE A 49 18.60 13.20 3.23
N SER A 50 17.96 14.29 2.79
CA SER A 50 18.41 15.14 1.68
C SER A 50 19.86 15.57 1.86
N ARG A 51 20.19 16.12 3.04
CA ARG A 51 21.55 16.57 3.36
C ARG A 51 22.56 15.43 3.40
N ASN A 52 22.20 14.30 4.02
CA ASN A 52 23.14 13.20 4.23
C ASN A 52 23.44 12.42 2.94
N LEU A 53 22.45 12.31 2.05
CA LEU A 53 22.56 11.53 0.82
C LEU A 53 22.77 12.41 -0.42
N ASN A 54 22.75 13.74 -0.26
CA ASN A 54 22.82 14.71 -1.36
C ASN A 54 21.72 14.47 -2.43
N ILE A 55 20.48 14.26 -1.97
CA ILE A 55 19.30 14.02 -2.83
C ILE A 55 18.31 15.17 -2.63
N PRO A 56 17.77 15.80 -3.70
CA PRO A 56 16.78 16.86 -3.55
C PRO A 56 15.54 16.40 -2.76
N GLU A 57 15.05 17.23 -1.85
CA GLU A 57 13.87 16.91 -1.00
C GLU A 57 12.65 16.52 -1.85
N GLY A 58 12.40 17.24 -2.94
CA GLY A 58 11.32 16.93 -3.87
C GLY A 58 11.45 15.56 -4.54
N ALA A 59 12.68 15.05 -4.73
CA ALA A 59 12.89 13.70 -5.25
C ALA A 59 12.57 12.63 -4.19
N ILE A 60 12.94 12.88 -2.92
CA ILE A 60 12.58 12.00 -1.79
C ILE A 60 11.07 11.95 -1.61
N ILE A 61 10.40 13.10 -1.60
CA ILE A 61 8.94 13.20 -1.47
C ILE A 61 8.25 12.46 -2.63
N ARG A 62 8.71 12.69 -3.87
CA ARG A 62 8.18 11.99 -5.05
C ARG A 62 8.38 10.48 -4.93
N TYR A 63 9.54 10.02 -4.48
CA TYR A 63 9.80 8.60 -4.25
C TYR A 63 8.81 8.01 -3.24
N VAL A 64 8.60 8.66 -2.10
CA VAL A 64 7.66 8.19 -1.06
C VAL A 64 6.23 8.12 -1.61
N LEU A 65 5.77 9.17 -2.31
CA LEU A 65 4.43 9.20 -2.88
C LEU A 65 4.23 8.13 -3.96
N CYS A 66 5.18 8.00 -4.89
CA CYS A 66 5.12 6.98 -5.93
C CYS A 66 5.17 5.57 -5.34
N LYS A 67 6.02 5.32 -4.34
CA LYS A 67 6.12 4.03 -3.67
C LYS A 67 4.84 3.69 -2.90
N TRP A 68 4.27 4.65 -2.18
CA TRP A 68 3.01 4.45 -1.47
C TRP A 68 1.85 4.20 -2.44
N ALA A 69 1.71 5.01 -3.49
CA ALA A 69 0.66 4.81 -4.50
C ALA A 69 0.81 3.47 -5.25
N ALA A 70 2.05 3.03 -5.49
CA ALA A 70 2.35 1.73 -6.08
C ALA A 70 2.18 0.56 -5.10
N SER A 71 2.27 0.77 -3.78
CA SER A 71 2.30 -0.31 -2.78
C SER A 71 1.10 -1.26 -2.83
N GLY A 72 -0.08 -0.77 -3.20
CA GLY A 72 -1.26 -1.62 -3.40
C GLY A 72 -1.14 -2.53 -4.63
N SER A 73 -0.42 -2.09 -5.67
CA SER A 73 -0.06 -2.88 -6.84
C SER A 73 1.22 -3.70 -6.64
N ASP A 74 2.14 -3.28 -5.77
CA ASP A 74 3.35 -4.04 -5.44
C ASP A 74 3.00 -5.37 -4.79
N ALA A 75 1.98 -5.42 -3.92
CA ALA A 75 1.47 -6.69 -3.39
C ALA A 75 0.97 -7.64 -4.50
N LEU A 76 0.33 -7.10 -5.55
CA LEU A 76 -0.13 -7.86 -6.72
C LEU A 76 1.03 -8.24 -7.67
N LEU A 77 2.06 -7.40 -7.77
CA LEU A 77 3.26 -7.66 -8.59
C LEU A 77 4.16 -8.71 -7.95
N GLU A 78 4.35 -8.67 -6.63
CA GLU A 78 5.16 -9.61 -5.85
C GLU A 78 4.46 -10.97 -5.65
N THR A 79 3.13 -10.97 -5.46
CA THR A 79 2.33 -12.20 -5.30
C THR A 79 1.92 -12.79 -6.66
N GLY A 80 1.83 -11.95 -7.70
CA GLY A 80 1.37 -12.27 -9.04
C GLY A 80 -0.16 -12.41 -9.14
N PRO A 81 -0.80 -11.99 -10.27
CA PRO A 81 -2.25 -12.09 -10.45
C PRO A 81 -2.76 -13.54 -10.37
N ASN A 82 -1.93 -14.52 -10.76
CA ASN A 82 -2.30 -15.93 -10.71
C ASN A 82 -2.58 -16.43 -9.29
N MET A 83 -1.84 -15.94 -8.29
CA MET A 83 -2.01 -16.38 -6.90
C MET A 83 -3.22 -15.69 -6.25
N VAL A 84 -3.45 -14.41 -6.57
CA VAL A 84 -4.65 -13.68 -6.13
C VAL A 84 -5.92 -14.28 -6.73
N ASN A 85 -5.93 -14.56 -8.05
CA ASN A 85 -7.06 -15.20 -8.71
C ASN A 85 -7.34 -16.59 -8.12
N LYS A 86 -6.30 -17.40 -7.88
CA LYS A 86 -6.46 -18.72 -7.26
C LYS A 86 -7.08 -18.66 -5.86
N MET A 87 -6.73 -17.65 -5.05
CA MET A 87 -7.36 -17.44 -3.74
C MET A 87 -8.82 -16.98 -3.89
N SER A 88 -9.11 -16.11 -4.88
CA SER A 88 -10.48 -15.68 -5.19
C SER A 88 -11.35 -16.87 -5.61
N ASP A 89 -10.87 -17.70 -6.54
CA ASP A 89 -11.60 -18.86 -7.07
C ASP A 89 -11.99 -19.85 -5.94
N ILE A 90 -11.10 -20.07 -4.96
CA ILE A 90 -11.37 -20.93 -3.80
C ILE A 90 -12.52 -20.37 -2.95
N LEU A 91 -12.53 -19.06 -2.74
CA LEU A 91 -13.57 -18.39 -1.96
C LEU A 91 -14.89 -18.38 -2.72
N GLU A 92 -14.87 -18.02 -4.01
CA GLU A 92 -16.05 -17.98 -4.86
C GLU A 92 -16.71 -19.36 -4.99
N GLN A 93 -15.93 -20.43 -5.13
CA GLN A 93 -16.48 -21.79 -5.17
C GLN A 93 -17.16 -22.17 -3.85
N ALA A 94 -16.55 -21.84 -2.71
CA ALA A 94 -17.14 -22.13 -1.41
C ALA A 94 -18.41 -21.32 -1.12
N GLU A 95 -18.48 -20.07 -1.59
CA GLU A 95 -19.69 -19.26 -1.50
C GLU A 95 -20.78 -19.74 -2.46
N GLN A 96 -20.42 -20.27 -3.64
CA GLN A 96 -21.40 -20.88 -4.56
C GLN A 96 -22.03 -22.15 -3.97
N ASP A 97 -21.24 -22.97 -3.29
CA ASP A 97 -21.72 -24.19 -2.66
C ASP A 97 -22.57 -23.90 -1.39
N ASP A 98 -22.37 -22.74 -0.75
CA ASP A 98 -23.08 -22.22 0.44
C ASP A 98 -23.25 -23.24 1.58
N THR A 99 -22.21 -24.03 1.84
CA THR A 99 -22.17 -24.98 2.96
C THR A 99 -21.06 -24.67 3.95
N SER A 100 -21.27 -25.09 5.20
CA SER A 100 -20.25 -24.97 6.26
C SER A 100 -19.00 -25.78 5.92
N GLU A 101 -19.20 -26.95 5.31
CA GLU A 101 -18.14 -27.86 4.87
C GLU A 101 -17.30 -27.22 3.76
N ALA A 102 -17.92 -26.62 2.74
CA ALA A 102 -17.21 -25.95 1.66
C ALA A 102 -16.40 -24.74 2.17
N ARG A 103 -16.97 -23.95 3.10
CA ARG A 103 -16.26 -22.84 3.75
C ARG A 103 -15.04 -23.32 4.56
N LEU A 104 -15.17 -24.45 5.27
CA LEU A 104 -14.06 -25.03 6.04
C LEU A 104 -12.94 -25.54 5.12
N GLU A 105 -13.29 -26.18 4.00
CA GLU A 105 -12.32 -26.63 2.99
C GLU A 105 -11.61 -25.45 2.31
N ALA A 106 -12.32 -24.37 2.01
CA ALA A 106 -11.72 -23.14 1.51
C ALA A 106 -10.73 -22.54 2.52
N TYR A 107 -11.08 -22.48 3.81
CA TYR A 107 -10.18 -22.03 4.86
C TYR A 107 -8.90 -22.88 4.92
N HIS A 108 -9.01 -24.21 4.87
CA HIS A 108 -7.85 -25.09 4.86
C HIS A 108 -6.96 -24.89 3.63
N SER A 109 -7.56 -24.64 2.47
CA SER A 109 -6.85 -24.38 1.23
C SER A 109 -6.09 -23.04 1.27
N LEU A 110 -6.75 -21.97 1.73
CA LEU A 110 -6.11 -20.67 1.94
C LEU A 110 -4.99 -20.75 2.97
N ARG A 111 -5.19 -21.49 4.07
CA ARG A 111 -4.16 -21.67 5.11
C ARG A 111 -2.89 -22.31 4.54
N LYS A 112 -3.01 -23.25 3.60
CA LYS A 112 -1.85 -23.86 2.91
C LYS A 112 -1.11 -22.84 2.05
N ILE A 113 -1.84 -21.99 1.30
CA ILE A 113 -1.25 -20.92 0.50
C ILE A 113 -0.49 -19.93 1.39
N VAL A 114 -1.11 -19.48 2.48
CA VAL A 114 -0.47 -18.60 3.47
C VAL A 114 0.76 -19.25 4.09
N SER A 115 0.68 -20.54 4.44
CA SER A 115 1.82 -21.27 4.99
C SER A 115 3.01 -21.31 4.03
N TRP A 116 2.75 -21.47 2.73
CA TRP A 116 3.81 -21.46 1.72
C TRP A 116 4.41 -20.06 1.53
N LEU A 117 3.57 -19.02 1.49
CA LEU A 117 4.02 -17.62 1.40
C LEU A 117 4.84 -17.16 2.62
N ARG A 118 4.69 -17.83 3.77
CA ARG A 118 5.49 -17.56 4.97
C ARG A 118 6.88 -18.20 4.96
N VAL A 119 7.13 -19.23 4.16
CA VAL A 119 8.44 -19.93 4.12
C VAL A 119 9.62 -18.97 3.95
N PRO A 120 9.59 -17.97 3.04
CA PRO A 120 10.67 -16.99 2.89
C PRO A 120 10.86 -16.07 4.10
N LEU A 121 9.79 -15.84 4.86
CA LEU A 121 9.80 -14.98 6.05
C LEU A 121 10.36 -15.72 7.28
N ASP A 122 10.03 -17.00 7.40
CA ASP A 122 10.46 -17.84 8.51
C ASP A 122 11.86 -18.45 8.27
N ASN A 123 12.29 -18.59 7.01
CA ASN A 123 13.64 -19.01 6.62
C ASN A 123 14.16 -18.18 5.43
N PRO A 124 15.00 -17.15 5.68
CA PRO A 124 15.55 -16.29 4.62
C PRO A 124 16.42 -17.04 3.59
N ASP A 125 16.98 -18.19 3.95
CA ASP A 125 17.90 -18.99 3.12
C ASP A 125 17.23 -20.19 2.41
N TYR A 126 15.90 -20.25 2.37
CA TYR A 126 15.15 -21.39 1.81
C TYR A 126 15.44 -21.72 0.33
N ARG A 127 16.12 -20.83 -0.40
CA ARG A 127 16.53 -21.01 -1.81
C ARG A 127 17.97 -21.54 -1.98
N ASN A 128 18.73 -21.73 -0.90
CA ASN A 128 20.12 -22.19 -0.93
C ASN A 128 20.26 -23.72 -0.80
N VAL A 129 19.27 -24.48 -1.29
CA VAL A 129 19.25 -25.96 -1.28
C VAL A 129 19.11 -26.49 -2.69
#